data_AF-A0A932C010-F1
#
_entry.id   AF-A0A932C010-F1
#
_cell.length_a   1.000
_cell.length_b   1.000
_cell.length_c   1.000
_cell.angle_alpha   90.00
_cell.angle_beta   90.00
_cell.angle_gamma   90.00
#
_symmetry.space_group_name_H-M   'P 1'
#
loop_
_entity.id
_entity.type
_entity.pdbx_description
1 polymer ?
#
loop_
_entity_poly.entity_id
_entity_poly.type
_entity_poly.pdbx_seq_one_letter_code
_entity_poly.pdbx_strand_id
1 'polypeptide(L)' 'MPDETVGGVSALYLGNILYAIELAALTLDEQGKPADAAFYRGIARKLAEARGRESAPGGTPPPG' A
#
# COMPACT_ATOMS: atom_id res chain seq x y z
N MET A 1 -20.27 -5.89 -4.01
CA MET A 1 -19.94 -5.43 -2.65
C MET A 1 -18.43 -5.16 -2.61
N PRO A 2 -17.92 -4.12 -1.93
CA PRO A 2 -16.49 -3.77 -1.96
C PRO A 2 -15.60 -4.96 -1.60
N ASP A 3 -16.06 -5.76 -0.64
CA ASP A 3 -15.41 -6.94 -0.10
C ASP A 3 -15.35 -8.15 -1.08
N GLU A 4 -16.00 -8.05 -2.25
CA GLU A 4 -15.97 -9.10 -3.29
C GLU A 4 -14.92 -8.82 -4.38
N THR A 5 -14.25 -7.67 -4.33
CA THR A 5 -13.21 -7.30 -5.30
C THR A 5 -11.83 -7.39 -4.66
N VAL A 6 -10.81 -7.76 -5.43
CA VAL A 6 -9.40 -7.76 -4.97
C VAL A 6 -9.03 -6.39 -4.41
N GLY A 7 -9.48 -5.30 -5.04
CA GLY A 7 -9.26 -3.95 -4.57
C GLY A 7 -9.85 -3.67 -3.19
N GLY A 8 -11.13 -4.01 -2.97
CA GLY A 8 -11.77 -3.77 -1.67
C GLY A 8 -11.25 -4.67 -0.56
N VAL A 9 -10.95 -5.94 -0.83
CA VAL A 9 -10.27 -6.82 0.14
C VAL A 9 -8.89 -6.27 0.50
N SER A 10 -8.13 -5.80 -0.50
CA SER A 10 -6.81 -5.21 -0.27
C SER A 10 -6.90 -3.90 0.53
N ALA A 11 -7.95 -3.11 0.32
CA ALA A 11 -8.19 -1.88 1.08
C ALA A 11 -8.51 -2.17 2.55
N LEU A 12 -9.30 -3.20 2.84
CA LEU A 12 -9.63 -3.64 4.20
C LEU A 12 -8.39 -4.12 4.96
N TYR A 13 -7.53 -4.89 4.29
CA TYR A 13 -6.35 -5.50 4.89
C TYR A 13 -5.03 -4.80 4.55
N LEU A 14 -5.08 -3.54 4.12
CA LEU A 14 -3.89 -2.86 3.60
C LEU A 14 -2.75 -2.83 4.61
N GLY A 15 -3.02 -2.55 5.89
CA GLY A 15 -1.99 -2.58 6.94
C GLY A 15 -1.27 -3.92 7.04
N ASN A 16 -2.01 -5.03 6.96
CA ASN A 16 -1.46 -6.38 7.01
C ASN A 16 -0.61 -6.69 5.77
N ILE A 17 -1.06 -6.23 4.60
CA ILE A 17 -0.32 -6.40 3.33
C ILE A 17 0.99 -5.60 3.38
N LEU A 18 0.96 -4.35 3.85
CA LEU A 18 2.16 -3.52 4.00
C LEU A 18 3.16 -4.14 4.98
N TYR A 19 2.69 -4.69 6.10
CA TYR A 19 3.54 -5.41 7.04
C TYR A 19 4.21 -6.63 6.38
N ALA A 20 3.46 -7.46 5.64
CA ALA A 20 4.02 -8.62 4.97
C ALA A 20 5.06 -8.25 3.90
N ILE A 21 4.83 -7.16 3.17
CA ILE A 21 5.78 -6.63 2.18
C ILE A 21 7.06 -6.14 2.85
N GLU A 22 6.96 -5.44 3.99
CA GLU A 22 8.16 -4.99 4.72
C GLU A 22 8.93 -6.18 5.33
N LEU A 23 8.24 -7.19 5.85
CA LEU A 23 8.89 -8.40 6.34
C LEU A 23 9.68 -9.10 5.22
N ALA A 24 9.11 -9.21 4.01
CA ALA A 24 9.81 -9.75 2.85
C ALA A 24 11.01 -8.87 2.45
N ALA A 25 10.86 -7.54 2.46
CA ALA A 25 11.94 -6.62 2.15
C ALA A 25 13.10 -6.73 3.15
N LEU A 26 12.81 -6.82 4.46
CA LEU A 26 13.80 -7.04 5.51
C LEU A 26 14.57 -8.34 5.28
N THR A 27 13.87 -9.45 5.04
CA THR A 27 14.50 -10.75 4.78
C THR A 27 15.37 -10.73 3.51
N LEU A 28 14.94 -10.05 2.44
CA LEU A 28 15.74 -9.91 1.22
C LEU A 28 17.01 -9.08 1.44
N ASP A 29 16.90 -8.01 2.24
CA ASP A 29 18.04 -7.17 2.59
C ASP A 29 19.07 -7.97 3.42
N GLU A 30 18.61 -8.74 4.41
CA GLU A 30 19.43 -9.66 5.22
C GLU A 30 20.12 -10.75 4.37
N GLN A 31 19.50 -11.18 3.27
CA GLN A 31 20.08 -12.12 2.32
C GLN A 31 21.08 -11.48 1.34
N GLY A 32 21.39 -10.19 1.49
CA GLY A 32 22.28 -9.46 0.59
C GLY A 32 21.66 -9.13 -0.77
N LYS A 33 20.32 -9.00 -0.83
CA LYS A 33 19.57 -8.65 -2.04
C LYS A 33 18.88 -7.27 -1.91
N PRO A 34 19.66 -6.18 -1.79
CA PRO A 34 19.11 -4.85 -1.50
C PRO A 34 18.25 -4.29 -2.66
N ALA A 35 18.52 -4.69 -3.91
CA ALA A 35 17.71 -4.28 -5.06
C ALA A 35 16.29 -4.88 -4.99
N ASP A 36 16.18 -6.16 -4.61
CA ASP A 36 14.90 -6.83 -4.43
C ASP A 36 14.14 -6.25 -3.23
N ALA A 37 14.83 -5.99 -2.11
CA ALA A 37 14.26 -5.32 -0.95
C ALA A 37 13.69 -3.93 -1.31
N ALA A 38 14.43 -3.14 -2.08
CA ALA A 38 13.98 -1.84 -2.57
C ALA A 38 12.75 -1.94 -3.48
N PHE A 39 12.69 -2.98 -4.33
CA PHE A 39 11.52 -3.24 -5.16
C PHE A 39 10.27 -3.51 -4.33
N TYR A 40 10.36 -4.37 -3.31
CA TYR A 40 9.23 -4.65 -2.38
C TYR A 40 8.77 -3.37 -1.66
N ARG A 41 9.69 -2.56 -1.14
CA ARG A 41 9.36 -1.26 -0.52
C ARG A 41 8.70 -0.30 -1.52
N GLY A 42 9.08 -0.35 -2.79
CA GLY A 42 8.41 0.38 -3.87
C GLY A 42 6.94 -0.02 -4.06
N ILE A 43 6.62 -1.32 -3.94
CA ILE A 43 5.23 -1.81 -3.97
C ILE A 43 4.45 -1.28 -2.76
N ALA A 44 5.00 -1.41 -1.54
CA ALA A 44 4.37 -0.91 -0.32
C ALA A 44 4.03 0.58 -0.42
N ARG A 45 4.99 1.39 -0.91
CA ARG A 45 4.78 2.82 -1.13
C ARG A 45 3.63 3.11 -2.10
N LYS A 46 3.59 2.43 -3.25
CA LYS A 46 2.51 2.62 -4.24
C LYS A 46 1.12 2.31 -3.66
N LEU A 47 1.02 1.24 -2.86
CA LEU A 47 -0.23 0.85 -2.20
C LEU A 47 -0.66 1.89 -1.15
N ALA A 48 0.27 2.35 -0.30
CA ALA A 48 0.00 3.39 0.71
C ALA A 48 -0.42 4.71 0.06
N GLU A 49 0.26 5.13 -1.02
CA GLU A 49 -0.09 6.34 -1.76
C GLU A 49 -1.47 6.24 -2.43
N ALA A 50 -1.82 5.08 -3.01
CA ALA A 50 -3.14 4.84 -3.59
C ALA A 50 -4.23 4.98 -2.52
N ARG A 51 -4.04 4.38 -1.34
CA ARG A 51 -4.97 4.52 -0.22
C ARG A 51 -5.07 5.95 0.29
N GLY A 52 -3.96 6.66 0.39
CA GLY A 52 -3.95 8.07 0.79
C GLY A 52 -4.77 8.96 -0.14
N ARG A 53 -4.75 8.68 -1.46
CA ARG A 53 -5.59 9.38 -2.45
C ARG A 53 -7.07 9.04 -2.34
N GLU A 54 -7.41 7.79 -2.01
CA GLU A 54 -8.80 7.37 -1.76
C GLU A 54 -9.39 8.01 -0.49
N SER A 55 -8.57 8.16 0.56
CA SER A 55 -8.98 8.74 1.84
C SER A 55 -8.92 10.27 1.87
N ALA A 56 -8.33 10.92 0.87
CA ALA A 56 -8.26 12.37 0.80
C ALA A 56 -9.67 12.94 0.59
N PRO A 57 -10.16 13.81 1.50
CA PRO A 57 -11.47 14.43 1.31
C PRO A 57 -11.37 15.48 0.20
N GLY A 58 -12.05 15.24 -0.93
CA GLY A 58 -12.26 16.23 -2.00
C GLY A 58 -13.39 15.77 -2.94
N GLY A 59 -14.36 16.59 -3.33
CA GLY A 59 -14.45 18.03 -3.14
C GLY A 59 -15.81 18.61 -3.52
N THR A 60 -16.19 19.67 -2.81
CA THR A 60 -17.09 20.72 -3.27
C THR A 60 -16.56 22.01 -2.65
N PRO A 61 -16.14 23.02 -3.45
CA PRO A 61 -15.81 24.33 -2.89
C PRO A 61 -17.09 24.98 -2.34
N PRO A 62 -17.03 25.79 -1.27
CA PRO A 62 -18.21 26.54 -0.84
C PRO A 62 -18.64 27.50 -1.95
N PRO A 63 -19.95 27.68 -2.20
CA PRO A 63 -20.40 28.73 -3.09
C PRO A 63 -20.00 30.08 -2.48
N GLY A 64 -19.42 30.95 -3.31
CA GLY A 64 -19.07 32.32 -2.96
C GLY A 64 -20.28 33.21 -2.74
#